data_AF-A0A2G5UQS1-F1
#
_entry.id   AF-A0A2G5UQS1-F1
#
_cell.length_a   1.000
_cell.length_b   1.000
_cell.length_c   1.000
_cell.angle_alpha   90.00
_cell.angle_beta   90.00
_cell.angle_gamma   90.00
#
_symmetry.space_group_name_H-M   'P 1'
#
loop_
_entity.id
_entity.type
_entity.pdbx_description
1 polymer ?
#
loop_
_entity_poly.entity_id
_entity_poly.type
_entity_poly.pdbx_seq_one_letter_code
_entity_poly.pdbx_strand_id
1 'polypeptide(L)'
;MWTMENCMGMNTIMTMSEHLDGTKNVFKLNVTGKTIGFRVSDEFPLPKAYFHPRVPEAFFHPNLKESAFKAIHNYISDFFGDTVVYQWIAKSYKHFIPQLPNLSLWVTMRPHCPEVTENIEKFFASYPNIKHLSIRWDKLQSISPESQFYQADSIRIFQPCLPSLQAFLRNFKGRQATLLKCECGFVELIKFMKRWRSGEALQNLEYLNLSLTFGRHRNEVLSANWVKRTTATKRPPTHSVADLSAPEPSYKPHTDPIISRTYIVRETDNRVASVSIQGKTFSFGVWEETEEEFLRMLK
;
A
#
# COMPACT_ATOMS: atom_id res chain seq x y z
N MET A 1 15.87 -13.84 -1.45
CA MET A 1 16.71 -13.06 -0.53
C MET A 1 16.16 -11.65 -0.55
N TRP A 2 15.59 -11.16 0.56
CA TRP A 2 15.07 -9.80 0.65
C TRP A 2 16.18 -8.94 1.24
N THR A 3 16.76 -8.02 0.46
CA THR A 3 17.72 -7.06 1.01
C THR A 3 16.96 -6.01 1.82
N MET A 4 17.50 -5.69 3.00
CA MET A 4 16.99 -4.72 3.98
C MET A 4 17.06 -3.26 3.50
N GLU A 5 17.47 -3.02 2.25
CA GLU A 5 17.74 -1.69 1.70
C GLU A 5 16.46 -0.89 1.37
N ASN A 6 15.28 -1.51 1.44
CA ASN A 6 13.99 -0.88 1.11
C ASN A 6 13.41 0.06 2.20
N CYS A 7 14.14 0.36 3.27
CA CYS A 7 13.67 1.23 4.36
C CYS A 7 14.43 2.58 4.47
N MET A 8 15.41 2.86 3.60
CA MET A 8 16.41 3.93 3.86
C MET A 8 16.07 5.34 3.33
N GLY A 9 14.84 5.62 2.90
CA GLY A 9 14.51 6.91 2.24
C GLY A 9 13.52 7.81 2.96
N MET A 10 13.06 7.48 4.16
CA MET A 10 11.96 8.22 4.78
C MET A 10 12.45 9.57 5.35
N ASN A 11 12.02 10.70 4.77
CA ASN A 11 12.04 12.04 5.40
C ASN A 11 11.08 12.07 6.59
N THR A 12 11.27 11.16 7.54
CA THR A 12 10.49 11.08 8.77
C THR A 12 10.76 12.33 9.58
N ILE A 13 9.73 13.15 9.77
CA ILE A 13 9.81 14.39 10.55
C ILE A 13 10.14 14.07 12.02
N MET A 14 9.46 13.07 12.58
CA MET A 14 9.57 12.69 13.99
C MET A 14 8.94 11.32 14.24
N THR A 15 9.41 10.62 15.27
CA THR A 15 8.74 9.44 15.84
C THR A 15 8.07 9.78 17.18
N MET A 16 7.04 9.03 17.55
CA MET A 16 6.30 9.27 18.79
C MET A 16 6.15 7.98 19.57
N SER A 17 6.44 8.02 20.87
CA SER A 17 6.40 6.86 21.75
C SER A 17 5.82 7.22 23.12
N GLU A 18 5.18 6.22 23.72
CA GLU A 18 4.70 6.33 25.10
C GLU A 18 5.89 6.20 26.04
N HIS A 19 5.97 7.09 27.03
CA HIS A 19 7.04 7.06 28.02
C HIS A 19 6.95 5.81 28.89
N LEU A 20 7.99 4.97 28.83
CA LEU A 20 8.27 3.91 29.83
C LEU A 20 9.36 4.43 30.76
N ASP A 21 9.15 4.32 32.06
CA ASP A 21 10.09 4.82 33.08
C ASP A 21 11.52 4.30 32.83
N GLY A 22 12.51 5.19 32.90
CA GLY A 22 13.94 4.85 32.78
C GLY A 22 14.67 5.33 31.52
N THR A 23 14.05 6.14 30.66
CA THR A 23 14.73 6.73 29.49
C THR A 23 15.68 7.87 29.89
N LYS A 24 16.96 7.76 29.52
CA LYS A 24 17.99 8.81 29.73
C LYS A 24 17.94 9.84 28.60
N ASN A 25 18.44 11.05 28.86
CA ASN A 25 18.66 12.12 27.86
C ASN A 25 17.40 12.73 27.20
N VAL A 26 16.33 12.94 27.97
CA VAL A 26 15.11 13.61 27.51
C VAL A 26 15.13 15.09 27.92
N PHE A 27 14.98 16.01 26.96
CA PHE A 27 14.73 17.43 27.24
C PHE A 27 13.24 17.75 27.07
N LYS A 28 12.72 18.76 27.77
CA LYS A 28 11.29 19.09 27.74
C LYS A 28 11.07 20.39 26.96
N LEU A 29 10.08 20.41 26.07
CA LEU A 29 9.65 21.61 25.36
C LEU A 29 8.17 21.86 25.62
N ASN A 30 7.78 23.14 25.58
CA ASN A 30 6.37 23.53 25.52
C ASN A 30 5.94 23.58 24.05
N VAL A 31 5.02 22.70 23.67
CA VAL A 31 4.41 22.65 22.33
C VAL A 31 2.93 22.99 22.50
N THR A 32 2.54 24.16 21.99
CA THR A 32 1.16 24.68 22.06
C THR A 32 0.53 24.57 23.46
N GLY A 33 1.28 24.98 24.50
CA GLY A 33 0.82 24.94 25.89
C GLY A 33 0.96 23.59 26.59
N LYS A 34 1.56 22.58 25.96
CA LYS A 34 1.78 21.25 26.54
C LYS A 34 3.27 20.95 26.70
N THR A 35 3.67 20.51 27.89
CA THR A 35 5.04 20.06 28.13
C THR A 35 5.22 18.65 27.58
N ILE A 36 6.01 18.52 26.51
CA ILE A 36 6.33 17.26 25.83
C ILE A 36 7.83 17.00 25.97
N GLY A 37 8.20 15.74 26.24
CA GLY A 37 9.59 15.32 26.26
C GLY A 37 10.09 15.03 24.85
N PHE A 38 11.33 15.37 24.54
CA PHE A 38 11.98 15.11 23.27
C PHE A 38 13.36 14.52 23.51
N ARG A 39 13.80 13.68 22.57
CA ARG A 39 15.19 13.25 22.46
C ARG A 39 15.55 13.11 20.98
N VAL A 40 16.85 13.13 20.69
CA VAL A 40 17.38 12.74 19.39
C VAL A 40 18.09 11.41 19.59
N SER A 41 17.73 10.40 18.80
CA SER A 41 18.30 9.05 18.95
C SER A 41 19.78 9.04 18.54
N ASP A 42 20.69 9.03 19.52
CA ASP A 42 22.12 8.77 19.34
C ASP A 42 22.56 7.40 19.94
N GLU A 43 21.66 6.64 20.59
CA GLU A 43 22.03 5.57 21.54
C GLU A 43 21.58 4.13 21.16
N PHE A 44 21.69 3.73 19.90
CA PHE A 44 21.76 2.29 19.59
C PHE A 44 23.16 1.93 19.08
N PRO A 45 24.08 1.46 19.95
CA PRO A 45 25.31 0.80 19.52
C PRO A 45 24.97 -0.65 19.12
N LEU A 46 24.08 -0.81 18.14
CA LEU A 46 23.92 -2.09 17.45
C LEU A 46 24.72 -2.03 16.15
N PRO A 47 25.32 -3.16 15.72
CA PRO A 47 26.18 -3.17 14.55
C PRO A 47 25.41 -2.60 13.35
N LYS A 48 26.13 -1.77 12.58
CA LYS A 48 25.81 -0.93 11.40
C LYS A 48 24.89 -1.52 10.30
N ALA A 49 23.88 -2.31 10.62
CA ALA A 49 22.99 -3.00 9.68
C ALA A 49 21.52 -2.56 9.81
N TYR A 50 21.14 -1.86 10.89
CA TYR A 50 19.77 -1.37 11.09
C TYR A 50 19.80 0.13 11.43
N PHE A 51 20.19 0.95 10.45
CA PHE A 51 20.19 2.41 10.60
C PHE A 51 18.76 2.95 10.57
N HIS A 52 18.21 3.27 11.73
CA HIS A 52 17.12 4.25 11.80
C HIS A 52 17.71 5.64 11.54
N PRO A 53 17.13 6.47 10.67
CA PRO A 53 17.57 7.85 10.52
C PRO A 53 17.52 8.56 11.87
N ARG A 54 18.47 9.47 12.14
CA ARG A 54 18.48 10.28 13.36
C ARG A 54 17.29 11.24 13.32
N VAL A 55 16.16 10.79 13.84
CA VAL A 55 14.92 11.57 13.89
C VAL A 55 14.62 11.95 15.33
N PRO A 56 14.07 13.16 15.54
CA PRO A 56 13.53 13.52 16.84
C PRO A 56 12.46 12.52 17.28
N GLU A 57 12.43 12.20 18.57
CA GLU A 57 11.42 11.36 19.16
C GLU A 57 10.70 12.11 20.29
N ALA A 58 9.37 12.22 20.18
CA ALA A 58 8.52 12.81 21.20
C ALA A 58 7.98 11.76 22.18
N PHE A 59 8.07 12.10 23.46
CA PHE A 59 7.63 11.31 24.60
C PHE A 59 6.54 12.03 25.36
N PHE A 60 5.51 11.27 25.70
CA PHE A 60 4.41 11.72 26.54
C PHE A 60 3.91 10.56 27.39
N HIS A 61 3.32 10.94 28.53
CA HIS A 61 2.62 9.97 29.37
C HIS A 61 1.40 9.40 28.60
N PRO A 62 1.08 8.10 28.72
CA PRO A 62 -0.05 7.49 28.00
C PRO A 62 -1.38 8.26 28.15
N ASN A 63 -1.66 8.79 29.35
CA ASN A 63 -2.87 9.59 29.61
C ASN A 63 -2.92 10.94 28.84
N LEU A 64 -1.77 11.45 28.39
CA LEU A 64 -1.68 12.71 27.65
C LEU A 64 -1.61 12.50 26.13
N LYS A 65 -1.62 11.25 25.67
CA LYS A 65 -1.43 10.83 24.29
C LYS A 65 -2.19 11.68 23.28
N GLU A 66 -3.51 11.70 23.33
CA GLU A 66 -4.33 12.44 22.38
C GLU A 66 -4.01 13.94 22.38
N SER A 67 -3.81 14.52 23.56
CA SER A 67 -3.47 15.94 23.69
C SER A 67 -2.07 16.27 23.16
N ALA A 68 -1.10 15.36 23.32
CA ALA A 68 0.24 15.52 22.78
C ALA A 68 0.25 15.42 21.25
N PHE A 69 -0.53 14.49 20.69
CA PHE A 69 -0.73 14.38 19.24
C PHE A 69 -1.34 15.64 18.64
N LYS A 70 -2.42 16.15 19.25
CA LYS A 70 -3.07 17.40 18.84
C LYS A 70 -2.10 18.58 18.90
N ALA A 71 -1.34 18.72 19.98
CA ALA A 71 -0.37 19.79 20.16
C ALA A 71 0.70 19.79 19.05
N ILE A 72 1.30 18.62 18.80
CA ILE A 72 2.32 18.45 17.76
C ILE A 72 1.73 18.72 16.37
N HIS A 73 0.56 18.16 16.07
CA HIS A 73 -0.10 18.37 14.79
C HIS A 73 -0.40 19.84 14.54
N ASN A 74 -0.99 20.55 15.51
CA ASN A 74 -1.28 21.97 15.39
C ASN A 74 0.00 22.78 15.16
N TYR A 75 1.07 22.49 15.90
CA TYR A 75 2.36 23.16 15.69
C TYR A 75 2.92 22.96 14.28
N ILE A 76 2.85 21.72 13.76
CA ILE A 76 3.30 21.40 12.41
C ILE A 76 2.41 22.10 11.37
N SER A 77 1.09 22.07 11.54
CA SER A 77 0.12 22.74 10.67
C SER A 77 0.28 24.26 10.68
N ASP A 78 0.55 24.89 11.83
CA ASP A 78 0.83 26.33 11.93
C ASP A 78 2.13 26.70 11.20
N PHE A 79 3.10 25.80 11.17
CA PHE A 79 4.40 26.02 10.53
C PHE A 79 4.36 25.83 9.00
N PHE A 80 3.71 24.76 8.52
CA PHE A 80 3.68 24.42 7.09
C PHE A 80 2.41 24.87 6.36
N GLY A 81 1.39 25.30 7.10
CA GLY A 81 0.06 25.62 6.59
C GLY A 81 -0.92 24.44 6.62
N ASP A 82 -2.19 24.76 6.42
CA ASP A 82 -3.34 23.85 6.44
C ASP A 82 -3.55 23.09 5.11
N THR A 83 -2.72 23.34 4.11
CA THR A 83 -2.78 22.67 2.80
C THR A 83 -1.91 21.41 2.72
N VAL A 84 -0.99 21.22 3.66
CA VAL A 84 -0.05 20.09 3.66
C VAL A 84 -0.70 18.85 4.27
N VAL A 85 -0.71 17.75 3.52
CA VAL A 85 -1.16 16.44 4.00
C VAL A 85 0.04 15.65 4.53
N TYR A 86 -0.01 15.26 5.80
CA TYR A 86 1.05 14.48 6.45
C TYR A 86 0.77 12.98 6.37
N GLN A 87 1.80 12.18 6.14
CA GLN A 87 1.69 10.73 6.22
C GLN A 87 1.87 10.24 7.66
N TRP A 88 0.84 9.64 8.24
CA TRP A 88 0.89 8.98 9.54
C TRP A 88 1.23 7.50 9.38
N ILE A 89 2.41 7.08 9.84
CA ILE A 89 2.89 5.71 9.68
C ILE A 89 2.72 4.93 10.99
N ALA A 90 1.72 4.06 11.03
CA ALA A 90 1.49 3.15 12.14
C ALA A 90 2.06 1.75 11.83
N LYS A 91 2.93 1.23 12.71
CA LYS A 91 3.50 -0.13 12.58
C LYS A 91 2.58 -1.26 13.08
N SER A 92 1.41 -0.91 13.60
CA SER A 92 0.40 -1.83 14.14
C SER A 92 -0.95 -1.13 14.25
N TYR A 93 -2.05 -1.87 14.05
CA TYR A 93 -3.43 -1.40 14.27
C TYR A 93 -3.74 -1.13 15.75
N LYS A 94 -2.91 -1.66 16.66
CA LYS A 94 -3.00 -1.39 18.10
C LYS A 94 -2.41 -0.03 18.47
N HIS A 95 -1.60 0.56 17.60
CA HIS A 95 -1.15 1.91 17.83
C HIS A 95 -2.31 2.87 17.65
N PHE A 96 -2.41 3.81 18.56
CA PHE A 96 -3.35 4.90 18.44
C PHE A 96 -3.02 5.70 17.19
N ILE A 97 -4.07 5.97 16.43
CA ILE A 97 -4.01 6.82 15.26
C ILE A 97 -4.87 8.03 15.58
N PRO A 98 -4.27 9.23 15.65
CA PRO A 98 -5.06 10.43 15.93
C PRO A 98 -5.99 10.72 14.74
N GLN A 99 -7.26 11.01 15.03
CA GLN A 99 -8.20 11.51 14.03
C GLN A 99 -8.03 13.03 13.92
N LEU A 100 -7.13 13.47 13.03
CA LEU A 100 -6.82 14.87 12.79
C LEU A 100 -6.95 15.18 11.29
N PRO A 101 -7.27 16.43 10.91
CA PRO A 101 -7.34 16.83 9.51
C PRO A 101 -6.00 16.66 8.82
N ASN A 102 -6.01 16.57 7.49
CA ASN A 102 -4.81 16.50 6.66
C ASN A 102 -3.83 15.38 7.04
N LEU A 103 -4.35 14.25 7.55
CA LEU A 103 -3.58 13.04 7.79
C LEU A 103 -3.92 11.97 6.75
N SER A 104 -2.91 11.52 6.02
CA SER A 104 -2.95 10.31 5.20
C SER A 104 -2.41 9.14 6.02
N LEU A 105 -3.20 8.09 6.18
CA LEU A 105 -2.85 6.98 7.05
C LEU A 105 -2.15 5.85 6.27
N TRP A 106 -0.96 5.48 6.77
CA TRP A 106 -0.17 4.32 6.35
C TRP A 106 -0.09 3.31 7.49
N VAL A 107 -0.72 2.14 7.34
CA VAL A 107 -0.69 1.12 8.39
C VAL A 107 0.06 -0.12 7.93
N THR A 108 1.02 -0.57 8.72
CA THR A 108 1.58 -1.91 8.61
C THR A 108 0.95 -2.81 9.66
N MET A 109 0.34 -3.91 9.24
CA MET A 109 -0.34 -4.84 10.14
C MET A 109 0.27 -6.24 10.02
N ARG A 110 0.55 -6.83 11.19
CA ARG A 110 0.81 -8.26 11.34
C ARG A 110 -0.08 -8.78 12.47
N PRO A 111 -1.34 -9.09 12.18
CA PRO A 111 -2.23 -9.66 13.19
C PRO A 111 -1.60 -10.93 13.76
N HIS A 112 -1.36 -10.96 15.07
CA HIS A 112 -1.06 -12.22 15.76
C HIS A 112 -2.39 -12.93 16.01
N CYS A 113 -2.47 -14.23 15.66
CA CYS A 113 -3.66 -15.03 16.01
C CYS A 113 -3.76 -15.22 17.54
N PRO A 114 -4.97 -15.27 18.14
CA PRO A 114 -6.31 -15.15 17.56
C PRO A 114 -7.03 -13.89 18.10
N GLU A 115 -6.55 -12.68 17.78
CA GLU A 115 -7.37 -11.49 18.01
C GLU A 115 -8.46 -11.42 16.94
N VAL A 116 -9.71 -11.44 17.42
CA VAL A 116 -10.96 -11.64 16.69
C VAL A 116 -11.04 -10.72 15.46
N THR A 117 -11.42 -11.27 14.31
CA THR A 117 -11.75 -10.53 13.08
C THR A 117 -12.57 -9.26 13.35
N GLU A 118 -13.45 -9.32 14.34
CA GLU A 118 -14.25 -8.20 14.83
C GLU A 118 -13.43 -6.98 15.26
N ASN A 119 -12.27 -7.15 15.90
CA ASN A 119 -11.39 -6.04 16.28
C ASN A 119 -10.76 -5.36 15.05
N ILE A 120 -10.49 -6.14 14.01
CA ILE A 120 -9.90 -5.62 12.76
C ILE A 120 -10.98 -4.93 11.93
N GLU A 121 -12.20 -5.46 11.87
CA GLU A 121 -13.33 -4.77 11.23
C GLU A 121 -13.68 -3.47 11.95
N LYS A 122 -13.74 -3.49 13.29
CA LYS A 122 -13.91 -2.26 14.10
C LYS A 122 -12.80 -1.26 13.82
N PHE A 123 -11.56 -1.72 13.65
CA PHE A 123 -10.45 -0.86 13.26
C PHE A 123 -10.69 -0.21 11.90
N PHE A 124 -10.99 -0.98 10.85
CA PHE A 124 -11.24 -0.41 9.53
C PHE A 124 -12.46 0.53 9.52
N ALA A 125 -13.51 0.20 10.26
CA ALA A 125 -14.68 1.07 10.43
C ALA A 125 -14.34 2.39 11.13
N SER A 126 -13.37 2.40 12.05
CA SER A 126 -12.93 3.60 12.79
C SER A 126 -12.05 4.54 11.95
N TYR A 127 -11.49 4.05 10.84
CA TYR A 127 -10.57 4.82 10.00
C TYR A 127 -10.92 4.64 8.51
N PRO A 128 -12.05 5.20 8.02
CA PRO A 128 -12.47 5.04 6.63
C PRO A 128 -11.51 5.69 5.62
N ASN A 129 -10.64 6.61 6.06
CA ASN A 129 -9.70 7.34 5.21
C ASN A 129 -8.32 6.67 5.11
N ILE A 130 -8.21 5.36 5.36
CA ILE A 130 -6.95 4.62 5.14
C ILE A 130 -6.60 4.71 3.64
N LYS A 131 -5.51 5.42 3.34
CA LYS A 131 -5.00 5.53 1.98
C LYS A 131 -4.11 4.35 1.62
N HIS A 132 -3.30 3.90 2.58
CA HIS A 132 -2.30 2.88 2.33
C HIS A 132 -2.27 1.83 3.44
N LEU A 133 -2.28 0.57 3.02
CA LEU A 133 -2.27 -0.56 3.94
C LEU A 133 -1.27 -1.60 3.51
N SER A 134 -0.42 -2.03 4.43
CA SER A 134 0.49 -3.16 4.25
C SER A 134 0.19 -4.24 5.28
N ILE A 135 -0.39 -5.35 4.87
CA ILE A 135 -0.85 -6.40 5.76
C ILE A 135 -0.20 -7.75 5.47
N ARG A 136 0.19 -8.46 6.53
CA ARG A 136 0.52 -9.89 6.46
C ARG A 136 -0.55 -10.65 7.23
N TRP A 137 -1.56 -11.14 6.51
CA TRP A 137 -2.67 -11.88 7.09
C TRP A 137 -3.26 -12.85 6.07
N ASP A 138 -3.54 -14.06 6.54
CA ASP A 138 -4.01 -15.22 5.77
C ASP A 138 -5.52 -15.48 5.92
N LYS A 139 -6.23 -14.63 6.68
CA LYS A 139 -7.68 -14.75 6.93
C LYS A 139 -8.48 -13.58 6.35
N LEU A 140 -8.05 -13.01 5.22
CA LEU A 140 -8.77 -11.91 4.56
C LEU A 140 -10.16 -12.32 4.08
N GLN A 141 -10.41 -13.62 3.88
CA GLN A 141 -11.75 -14.14 3.57
C GLN A 141 -12.77 -13.89 4.70
N SER A 142 -12.30 -13.60 5.92
CA SER A 142 -13.16 -13.25 7.05
C SER A 142 -13.53 -11.76 7.07
N ILE A 143 -12.92 -10.93 6.21
CA ILE A 143 -13.24 -9.51 6.08
C ILE A 143 -14.53 -9.38 5.26
N SER A 144 -15.50 -8.61 5.78
CA SER A 144 -16.77 -8.31 5.11
C SER A 144 -16.50 -7.64 3.75
N PRO A 145 -17.22 -8.02 2.68
CA PRO A 145 -17.12 -7.37 1.37
C PRO A 145 -17.36 -5.85 1.40
N GLU A 146 -18.10 -5.37 2.39
CA GLU A 146 -18.44 -3.96 2.62
C GLU A 146 -17.39 -3.23 3.49
N SER A 147 -16.36 -3.94 3.97
CA SER A 147 -15.33 -3.38 4.83
C SER A 147 -14.56 -2.24 4.16
N GLN A 148 -14.23 -1.21 4.94
CA GLN A 148 -13.37 -0.11 4.52
C GLN A 148 -11.96 -0.57 4.12
N PHE A 149 -11.55 -1.78 4.55
CA PHE A 149 -10.35 -2.45 4.06
C PHE A 149 -10.24 -2.40 2.53
N TYR A 150 -11.32 -2.71 1.81
CA TYR A 150 -11.29 -2.81 0.35
C TYR A 150 -11.31 -1.46 -0.37
N GLN A 151 -11.51 -0.37 0.38
CA GLN A 151 -11.62 1.00 -0.15
C GLN A 151 -10.30 1.76 -0.14
N ALA A 152 -9.26 1.23 0.51
CA ALA A 152 -7.96 1.89 0.55
C ALA A 152 -7.37 2.07 -0.85
N ASP A 153 -6.80 3.24 -1.13
CA ASP A 153 -6.22 3.57 -2.44
C ASP A 153 -5.14 2.57 -2.85
N SER A 154 -4.31 2.11 -1.89
CA SER A 154 -3.25 1.13 -2.12
C SER A 154 -3.15 0.07 -1.04
N ILE A 155 -3.07 -1.21 -1.43
CA ILE A 155 -2.94 -2.33 -0.51
C ILE A 155 -1.79 -3.25 -0.91
N ARG A 156 -0.93 -3.55 0.06
CA ARG A 156 0.12 -4.56 -0.05
C ARG A 156 -0.20 -5.74 0.87
N ILE A 157 -0.26 -6.95 0.31
CA ILE A 157 -0.58 -8.17 1.05
C ILE A 157 0.58 -9.16 0.95
N PHE A 158 0.99 -9.70 2.10
CA PHE A 158 2.03 -10.72 2.16
C PHE A 158 1.43 -12.10 2.45
N GLN A 159 1.79 -13.07 1.61
CA GLN A 159 1.43 -14.48 1.73
C GLN A 159 -0.09 -14.74 1.84
N PRO A 160 -0.95 -14.15 0.98
CA PRO A 160 -2.36 -14.50 1.00
C PRO A 160 -2.54 -15.95 0.53
N CYS A 161 -3.35 -16.71 1.29
CA CYS A 161 -3.85 -18.01 0.85
C CYS A 161 -4.88 -17.82 -0.28
N LEU A 162 -5.20 -18.90 -1.00
CA LEU A 162 -6.11 -18.85 -2.14
C LEU A 162 -7.51 -18.25 -1.80
N PRO A 163 -8.20 -18.64 -0.70
CA PRO A 163 -9.46 -17.99 -0.31
C PRO A 163 -9.34 -16.49 -0.05
N SER A 164 -8.27 -16.06 0.64
CA SER A 164 -7.98 -14.64 0.90
C SER A 164 -7.77 -13.86 -0.40
N LEU A 165 -7.02 -14.44 -1.35
CA LEU A 165 -6.80 -13.84 -2.66
C LEU A 165 -8.10 -13.68 -3.44
N GLN A 166 -8.94 -14.72 -3.44
CA GLN A 166 -10.22 -14.69 -4.15
C GLN A 166 -11.16 -13.63 -3.56
N ALA A 167 -11.25 -13.53 -2.23
CA ALA A 167 -12.01 -12.48 -1.56
C ALA A 167 -11.47 -11.09 -1.93
N PHE A 168 -10.15 -10.94 -1.93
CA PHE A 168 -9.50 -9.68 -2.31
C PHE A 168 -9.82 -9.24 -3.75
N LEU A 169 -9.57 -10.12 -4.73
CA LEU A 169 -9.85 -9.84 -6.14
C LEU A 169 -11.36 -9.69 -6.43
N ARG A 170 -12.23 -10.08 -5.49
CA ARG A 170 -13.67 -9.87 -5.59
C ARG A 170 -14.08 -8.47 -5.18
N ASN A 171 -13.53 -7.99 -4.07
CA ASN A 171 -14.11 -6.87 -3.33
C ASN A 171 -13.26 -5.59 -3.39
N PHE A 172 -11.98 -5.66 -3.77
CA PHE A 172 -11.09 -4.50 -3.82
C PHE A 172 -11.60 -3.41 -4.78
N LYS A 173 -11.58 -2.16 -4.32
CA LYS A 173 -12.09 -0.96 -5.01
C LYS A 173 -11.05 0.16 -5.15
N GLY A 174 -9.86 -0.04 -4.60
CA GLY A 174 -8.76 0.91 -4.67
C GLY A 174 -8.06 0.94 -6.04
N ARG A 175 -6.98 1.72 -6.09
CA ARG A 175 -6.23 2.03 -7.32
C ARG A 175 -5.05 1.10 -7.52
N GLN A 176 -4.36 0.72 -6.45
CA GLN A 176 -3.13 -0.07 -6.56
C GLN A 176 -3.11 -1.25 -5.59
N ALA A 177 -2.61 -2.40 -6.05
CA ALA A 177 -2.47 -3.57 -5.20
C ALA A 177 -1.21 -4.36 -5.52
N THR A 178 -0.48 -4.76 -4.48
CA THR A 178 0.68 -5.66 -4.60
C THR A 178 0.55 -6.84 -3.66
N LEU A 179 0.39 -8.05 -4.21
CA LEU A 179 0.28 -9.28 -3.43
C LEU A 179 1.55 -10.11 -3.62
N LEU A 180 2.16 -10.50 -2.51
CA LEU A 180 3.49 -11.11 -2.50
C LEU A 180 3.42 -12.54 -2.00
N LYS A 181 4.11 -13.46 -2.70
CA LYS A 181 4.14 -14.89 -2.38
C LYS A 181 2.71 -15.47 -2.28
N CYS A 182 1.85 -15.11 -3.22
CA CYS A 182 0.46 -15.57 -3.23
C CYS A 182 0.33 -16.97 -3.83
N GLU A 183 -0.60 -17.73 -3.28
CA GLU A 183 -1.09 -18.97 -3.88
C GLU A 183 -2.17 -18.61 -4.90
N CYS A 184 -1.81 -18.65 -6.17
CA CYS A 184 -2.71 -18.25 -7.26
C CYS A 184 -2.47 -19.15 -8.48
N GLY A 185 -3.54 -19.78 -8.96
CA GLY A 185 -3.56 -20.50 -10.22
C GLY A 185 -3.96 -19.60 -11.39
N PHE A 186 -3.79 -20.10 -12.60
CA PHE A 186 -4.20 -19.37 -13.81
C PHE A 186 -5.71 -19.19 -13.91
N VAL A 187 -6.49 -20.11 -13.34
CA VAL A 187 -7.96 -20.05 -13.34
C VAL A 187 -8.43 -18.76 -12.66
N GLU A 188 -7.80 -18.39 -11.55
CA GLU A 188 -8.08 -17.18 -10.79
C GLU A 188 -7.71 -15.93 -11.58
N LEU A 189 -6.56 -15.93 -12.26
CA LEU A 189 -6.14 -14.84 -13.13
C LEU A 189 -7.10 -14.64 -14.31
N ILE A 190 -7.53 -15.73 -14.95
CA ILE A 190 -8.52 -15.68 -16.04
C ILE A 190 -9.86 -15.17 -15.51
N LYS A 191 -10.33 -15.63 -14.35
CA LYS A 191 -11.57 -15.14 -13.72
C LYS A 191 -11.49 -13.65 -13.41
N PHE A 192 -10.38 -13.19 -12.83
CA PHE A 192 -10.12 -11.79 -12.57
C PHE A 192 -10.21 -10.96 -13.85
N MET A 193 -9.42 -11.31 -14.88
CA MET A 193 -9.38 -10.53 -16.11
C MET A 193 -10.71 -10.54 -16.86
N LYS A 194 -11.47 -11.65 -16.83
CA LYS A 194 -12.82 -11.69 -17.41
C LYS A 194 -13.77 -10.70 -16.73
N ARG A 195 -13.77 -10.65 -15.39
CA ARG A 195 -14.60 -9.71 -14.62
C ARG A 195 -14.17 -8.26 -14.81
N TRP A 196 -12.86 -8.01 -14.87
CA TRP A 196 -12.37 -6.67 -15.18
C TRP A 196 -12.78 -6.26 -16.59
N ARG A 197 -12.65 -7.15 -17.57
CA ARG A 197 -13.04 -6.92 -18.97
C ARG A 197 -14.53 -6.62 -19.12
N SER A 198 -15.41 -7.32 -18.41
CA SER A 198 -16.86 -7.04 -18.44
C SER A 198 -17.25 -5.78 -17.65
N GLY A 199 -16.30 -5.13 -16.97
CA GLY A 199 -16.56 -3.95 -16.13
C GLY A 199 -17.22 -4.27 -14.78
N GLU A 200 -17.32 -5.55 -14.41
CA GLU A 200 -17.93 -6.00 -13.15
C GLU A 200 -17.05 -5.77 -11.92
N ALA A 201 -15.75 -5.51 -12.09
CA ALA A 201 -14.81 -5.50 -10.98
C ALA A 201 -13.62 -4.55 -11.20
N LEU A 202 -13.15 -3.95 -10.09
CA LEU A 202 -11.91 -3.17 -10.01
C LEU A 202 -11.85 -2.00 -11.03
N GLN A 203 -12.92 -1.21 -11.14
CA GLN A 203 -13.02 -0.14 -12.14
C GLN A 203 -11.95 0.95 -11.97
N ASN A 204 -11.59 1.24 -10.71
CA ASN A 204 -10.60 2.25 -10.31
C ASN A 204 -9.15 1.74 -10.36
N LEU A 205 -8.93 0.46 -10.65
CA LEU A 205 -7.60 -0.12 -10.63
C LEU A 205 -6.71 0.52 -11.71
N GLU A 206 -5.51 0.91 -11.31
CA GLU A 206 -4.42 1.42 -12.14
C GLU A 206 -3.29 0.40 -12.25
N TYR A 207 -3.00 -0.30 -11.15
CA TYR A 207 -1.85 -1.20 -11.08
C TYR A 207 -2.10 -2.37 -10.13
N LEU A 208 -1.97 -3.60 -10.65
CA LEU A 208 -1.99 -4.83 -9.87
C LEU A 208 -0.74 -5.65 -10.15
N ASN A 209 -0.03 -6.02 -9.08
CA ASN A 209 1.14 -6.89 -9.17
C ASN A 209 1.01 -8.09 -8.24
N LEU A 210 1.18 -9.29 -8.78
CA LEU A 210 1.09 -10.55 -8.06
C LEU A 210 2.43 -11.30 -8.20
N SER A 211 3.10 -11.52 -7.08
CA SER A 211 4.24 -12.42 -7.00
C SER A 211 3.75 -13.80 -6.57
N LEU A 212 3.70 -14.72 -7.52
CA LEU A 212 3.17 -16.07 -7.41
C LEU A 212 4.18 -17.01 -6.75
N THR A 213 3.73 -17.94 -5.92
CA THR A 213 4.60 -18.99 -5.36
C THR A 213 5.06 -19.98 -6.45
N PHE A 214 4.19 -20.28 -7.41
CA PHE A 214 4.41 -21.19 -8.54
C PHE A 214 4.28 -20.45 -9.88
N GLY A 215 5.22 -20.68 -10.81
CA GLY A 215 5.37 -19.86 -12.04
C GLY A 215 5.12 -20.59 -13.35
N ARG A 216 4.20 -21.56 -13.40
CA ARG A 216 4.08 -22.47 -14.56
C ARG A 216 3.00 -22.13 -15.58
N HIS A 217 2.29 -21.01 -15.44
CA HIS A 217 1.02 -20.82 -16.18
C HIS A 217 0.97 -19.64 -17.15
N ARG A 218 2.11 -19.33 -17.80
CA ARG A 218 2.20 -18.19 -18.73
C ARG A 218 1.33 -18.39 -19.97
N ASN A 219 1.30 -19.60 -20.53
CA ASN A 219 0.74 -19.82 -21.85
C ASN A 219 -0.79 -19.84 -21.80
N GLU A 220 -1.37 -20.38 -20.74
CA GLU A 220 -2.81 -20.59 -20.55
C GLU A 220 -3.55 -19.26 -20.32
N VAL A 221 -2.92 -18.33 -19.61
CA VAL A 221 -3.50 -17.01 -19.34
C VAL A 221 -3.49 -16.14 -20.60
N LEU A 222 -2.40 -16.19 -21.37
CA LEU A 222 -2.21 -15.36 -22.56
C LEU A 222 -2.82 -15.97 -23.84
N SER A 223 -3.25 -17.23 -23.82
CA SER A 223 -3.92 -17.90 -24.94
C SER A 223 -5.42 -17.62 -25.02
N ALA A 224 -5.97 -16.84 -24.08
CA ALA A 224 -7.38 -16.48 -24.12
C ALA A 224 -7.68 -15.63 -25.37
N ASN A 225 -8.75 -15.95 -26.09
CA ASN A 225 -9.09 -15.35 -27.39
C ASN A 225 -9.36 -13.83 -27.34
N TRP A 226 -9.76 -13.30 -26.19
CA TRP A 226 -10.02 -11.86 -25.97
C TRP A 226 -8.77 -11.09 -25.52
N VAL A 227 -7.62 -11.77 -25.41
CA VAL A 227 -6.33 -11.14 -25.13
C VAL A 227 -5.68 -10.75 -26.46
N LYS A 228 -5.46 -9.45 -26.65
CA LYS A 228 -4.92 -8.89 -27.89
C LYS A 228 -3.40 -8.74 -27.81
N ARG A 229 -2.72 -8.78 -28.96
CA ARG A 229 -1.26 -8.57 -29.07
C ARG A 229 -0.94 -7.46 -30.06
N THR A 230 -0.03 -6.57 -29.67
CA THR A 230 0.53 -5.55 -30.55
C THR A 230 1.56 -6.16 -31.51
N THR A 231 1.71 -5.57 -32.69
CA THR A 231 2.59 -6.09 -33.75
C THR A 231 4.08 -6.08 -33.33
N ALA A 232 4.83 -7.10 -33.75
CA ALA A 232 6.22 -7.34 -33.32
C ALA A 232 7.22 -6.21 -33.69
N THR A 233 6.91 -5.43 -34.73
CA THR A 233 7.81 -4.41 -35.29
C THR A 233 7.93 -3.14 -34.45
N LYS A 234 7.02 -2.92 -33.49
CA LYS A 234 6.98 -1.71 -32.64
C LYS A 234 7.58 -1.96 -31.27
N ARG A 235 8.15 -0.92 -30.64
CA ARG A 235 8.56 -0.99 -29.22
C ARG A 235 7.30 -1.23 -28.36
N PRO A 236 7.33 -2.19 -27.42
CA PRO A 236 6.20 -2.38 -26.51
C PRO A 236 5.95 -1.12 -25.68
N PRO A 237 4.68 -0.78 -25.39
CA PRO A 237 4.35 0.29 -24.47
C PRO A 237 4.84 -0.06 -23.07
N THR A 238 5.17 0.98 -22.30
CA THR A 238 5.61 0.88 -20.91
C THR A 238 4.57 1.57 -20.04
N HIS A 239 3.82 0.80 -19.26
CA HIS A 239 2.92 1.35 -18.24
C HIS A 239 3.69 1.53 -16.93
N SER A 240 3.56 2.71 -16.30
CA SER A 240 4.08 3.01 -14.97
C SER A 240 3.31 4.20 -14.40
N VAL A 241 2.97 4.14 -13.12
CA VAL A 241 2.20 5.17 -12.41
C VAL A 241 2.91 5.51 -11.10
N ALA A 242 2.55 6.62 -10.44
CA ALA A 242 3.11 6.95 -9.13
C ALA A 242 2.90 5.79 -8.14
N ASP A 243 3.96 5.38 -7.41
CA ASP A 243 3.89 4.23 -6.51
C ASP A 243 3.21 4.61 -5.20
N LEU A 244 1.93 4.23 -5.06
CA LEU A 244 1.17 4.42 -3.82
C LEU A 244 1.45 3.33 -2.79
N SER A 245 2.33 2.35 -3.08
CA SER A 245 2.60 1.18 -2.22
C SER A 245 3.86 1.30 -1.36
N ALA A 246 4.52 2.46 -1.40
CA ALA A 246 5.57 2.84 -0.46
C ALA A 246 5.30 4.22 0.17
N PRO A 247 5.65 4.42 1.45
CA PRO A 247 5.56 5.74 2.08
C PRO A 247 6.58 6.69 1.45
N GLU A 248 6.23 7.97 1.31
CA GLU A 248 7.11 8.97 0.73
C GLU A 248 8.12 9.52 1.76
N PRO A 249 9.34 9.87 1.34
CA PRO A 249 9.94 9.59 0.05
C PRO A 249 10.28 8.09 -0.06
N SER A 250 9.82 7.47 -1.14
CA SER A 250 10.33 6.18 -1.57
C SER A 250 11.39 6.42 -2.64
N TYR A 251 12.46 5.62 -2.69
CA TYR A 251 13.45 5.68 -3.78
C TYR A 251 12.86 5.33 -5.15
N LYS A 252 11.60 4.89 -5.17
CA LYS A 252 10.91 4.39 -6.33
C LYS A 252 9.60 5.16 -6.46
N PRO A 253 9.65 6.37 -7.05
CA PRO A 253 8.48 7.24 -7.16
C PRO A 253 7.38 6.65 -8.04
N HIS A 254 7.70 5.64 -8.86
CA HIS A 254 6.78 5.00 -9.78
C HIS A 254 6.78 3.48 -9.64
N THR A 255 5.66 2.85 -9.95
CA THR A 255 5.51 1.39 -9.95
C THR A 255 6.51 0.71 -10.89
N ASP A 256 6.78 -0.59 -10.68
CA ASP A 256 7.63 -1.33 -11.62
C ASP A 256 7.03 -1.23 -13.04
N PRO A 257 7.84 -0.85 -14.05
CA PRO A 257 7.32 -0.64 -15.39
C PRO A 257 6.80 -1.96 -15.98
N ILE A 258 5.56 -1.92 -16.47
CA ILE A 258 4.95 -3.04 -17.20
C ILE A 258 5.21 -2.81 -18.68
N ILE A 259 6.21 -3.52 -19.19
CA ILE A 259 6.54 -3.55 -20.62
C ILE A 259 5.86 -4.77 -21.22
N SER A 260 4.73 -4.57 -21.91
CA SER A 260 3.98 -5.69 -22.51
C SER A 260 3.41 -5.37 -23.88
N ARG A 261 3.48 -6.36 -24.77
CA ARG A 261 2.77 -6.36 -26.06
C ARG A 261 1.36 -6.91 -25.95
N THR A 262 1.02 -7.48 -24.81
CA THR A 262 -0.25 -8.13 -24.57
C THR A 262 -1.16 -7.19 -23.77
N TYR A 263 -2.38 -7.01 -24.25
CA TYR A 263 -3.35 -6.13 -23.62
C TYR A 263 -4.77 -6.67 -23.74
N ILE A 264 -5.65 -6.13 -22.90
CA ILE A 264 -7.07 -6.45 -22.87
C ILE A 264 -7.85 -5.14 -22.88
N VAL A 265 -9.07 -5.17 -23.40
CA VAL A 265 -9.92 -3.99 -23.53
C VAL A 265 -11.18 -4.22 -22.72
N ARG A 266 -11.55 -3.24 -21.90
CA ARG A 266 -12.75 -3.28 -21.09
C ARG A 266 -13.97 -2.93 -21.94
N GLU A 267 -15.01 -3.75 -21.86
CA GLU A 267 -16.20 -3.64 -22.71
C GLU A 267 -17.06 -2.41 -22.38
N THR A 268 -17.02 -1.95 -21.13
CA THR A 268 -17.91 -0.88 -20.64
C THR A 268 -17.45 0.53 -20.97
N ASP A 269 -16.14 0.77 -21.01
CA ASP A 269 -15.54 2.11 -21.14
C ASP A 269 -14.37 2.16 -22.15
N ASN A 270 -14.12 1.06 -22.87
CA ASN A 270 -13.04 0.91 -23.85
C ASN A 270 -11.62 1.13 -23.29
N ARG A 271 -11.44 1.11 -21.96
CA ARG A 271 -10.11 1.26 -21.35
C ARG A 271 -9.24 0.05 -21.60
N VAL A 272 -7.95 0.31 -21.76
CA VAL A 272 -6.95 -0.74 -22.01
C VAL A 272 -6.25 -1.14 -20.71
N ALA A 273 -5.93 -2.44 -20.59
CA ALA A 273 -4.96 -2.90 -19.61
C ALA A 273 -3.85 -3.74 -20.25
N SER A 274 -2.60 -3.39 -19.97
CA SER A 274 -1.44 -4.21 -20.30
C SER A 274 -1.31 -5.38 -19.33
N VAL A 275 -1.11 -6.58 -19.88
CA VAL A 275 -0.96 -7.82 -19.10
C VAL A 275 0.43 -8.38 -19.34
N SER A 276 1.19 -8.60 -18.27
CA SER A 276 2.54 -9.17 -18.34
C SER A 276 2.67 -10.35 -17.40
N ILE A 277 3.27 -11.44 -17.87
CA ILE A 277 3.61 -12.60 -17.05
C ILE A 277 5.07 -12.93 -17.29
N GLN A 278 5.91 -12.69 -16.28
CA GLN A 278 7.35 -12.91 -16.33
C GLN A 278 7.79 -13.71 -15.12
N GLY A 279 8.28 -14.93 -15.37
CA GLY A 279 8.68 -15.87 -14.31
C GLY A 279 7.53 -16.16 -13.36
N LYS A 280 7.64 -15.64 -12.13
CA LYS A 280 6.66 -15.78 -11.05
C LYS A 280 5.84 -14.51 -10.82
N THR A 281 5.87 -13.57 -11.75
CA THR A 281 5.20 -12.27 -11.59
C THR A 281 4.10 -12.13 -12.63
N PHE A 282 2.89 -11.83 -12.17
CA PHE A 282 1.79 -11.34 -13.00
C PHE A 282 1.61 -9.86 -12.72
N SER A 283 1.62 -9.04 -13.77
CA SER A 283 1.44 -7.59 -13.68
C SER A 283 0.34 -7.14 -14.62
N PHE A 284 -0.50 -6.24 -14.13
CA PHE A 284 -1.68 -5.75 -14.81
C PHE A 284 -1.77 -4.24 -14.62
N GLY A 285 -1.55 -3.48 -15.68
CA GLY A 285 -1.52 -2.01 -15.66
C GLY A 285 -2.64 -1.45 -16.51
N VAL A 286 -3.49 -0.61 -15.92
CA VAL A 286 -4.63 0.00 -16.59
C VAL A 286 -4.25 1.38 -17.09
N TRP A 287 -4.50 1.61 -18.37
CA TRP A 287 -4.29 2.87 -19.05
C TRP A 287 -5.53 3.76 -18.88
N GLU A 288 -5.33 5.07 -18.87
CA GLU A 288 -6.45 6.02 -18.90
C GLU A 288 -7.05 6.11 -20.31
N GLU A 289 -6.23 5.78 -21.31
CA GLU A 289 -6.51 5.79 -22.73
C GLU A 289 -7.49 4.69 -23.15
N THR A 290 -8.32 5.04 -24.13
CA THR A 290 -9.13 4.10 -24.91
C THR A 290 -8.25 3.22 -25.81
N GLU A 291 -8.80 2.16 -26.39
CA GLU A 291 -8.05 1.31 -27.31
C GLU A 291 -7.46 2.09 -28.49
N GLU A 292 -8.22 2.99 -29.11
CA GLU A 292 -7.75 3.78 -30.24
C GLU A 292 -6.60 4.72 -29.86
N GLU A 293 -6.69 5.36 -28.70
CA GLU A 293 -5.66 6.26 -28.16
C GLU A 293 -4.39 5.47 -27.81
N PHE A 294 -4.55 4.36 -27.08
CA PHE A 294 -3.46 3.45 -26.74
C PHE A 294 -2.71 2.96 -27.98
N LEU A 295 -3.43 2.57 -29.04
CA LEU A 295 -2.82 2.13 -30.30
C LEU A 295 -2.11 3.27 -31.06
N ARG A 296 -2.54 4.53 -30.89
CA ARG A 296 -1.85 5.70 -31.45
C ARG A 296 -0.54 6.00 -30.73
N MET A 297 -0.42 5.71 -29.44
CA MET A 297 0.83 5.85 -28.69
C MET A 297 1.92 4.89 -29.17
N LEU A 298 1.55 3.81 -29.88
CA LEU A 298 2.48 2.84 -30.45
C LEU A 298 3.03 3.27 -31.83
N LYS A 299 2.72 4.47 -32.31
CA LYS A 299 3.15 4.96 -33.63
C LYS A 299 4.60 5.42 -33.64
#